data_AF-X1BZ90-F1
#
_entry.id   AF-X1BZ90-F1
#
_cell.length_a   1.000
_cell.length_b   1.000
_cell.length_c   1.000
_cell.angle_alpha   90.00
_cell.angle_beta   90.00
_cell.angle_gamma   90.00
#
_symmetry.space_group_name_H-M   'P 1'
#
loop_
_entity.id
_entity.type
_entity.pdbx_description
1 polymer ?
#
loop_
_entity_poly.entity_id
_entity_poly.type
_entity_poly.pdbx_seq_one_letter_code
_entity_poly.pdbx_strand_id
1 'polypeptide(L)'
;FTKYEDQINKGIIEADDYLGSRNHFMNPNTRKGLGGFIPSGNLAEQQFATGINYWLNNNQKESMYYLGLVLHLIQDSTVPHHAVPTILSGHLEFENWLSSNTYKYLTAKTGDYTKETVYEYILSNSKQALSVFSLVSGGEFTNYDRCAKNIVPLAQQTSAGSVQLFFETIEDEQPIVMPNTLDFGIIGLFVVAIGIVVLIIGKSNTNRSIYG
;
A
#
# COMPACT_ATOMS: atom_id res chain seq x y z
N PHE A 1 15.09 7.88 7.03
CA PHE A 1 14.74 6.45 6.98
C PHE A 1 15.09 5.74 8.29
N THR A 2 16.35 5.33 8.52
CA THR A 2 16.83 4.54 9.70
C THR A 2 16.27 4.95 11.07
N LYS A 3 16.05 6.25 11.33
CA LYS A 3 15.38 6.78 12.55
C LYS A 3 14.07 6.05 12.92
N TYR A 4 13.35 5.50 11.94
CA TYR A 4 12.03 4.87 12.10
C TYR A 4 12.01 3.40 11.64
N GLU A 5 13.18 2.77 11.48
CA GLU A 5 13.32 1.39 10.99
C GLU A 5 12.50 0.40 11.85
N ASP A 6 12.54 0.53 13.18
CA ASP A 6 11.72 -0.24 14.11
C ASP A 6 10.21 -0.11 13.84
N GLN A 7 9.72 1.08 13.46
CA GLN A 7 8.30 1.32 13.21
C GLN A 7 7.87 0.71 11.86
N ILE A 8 8.69 0.87 10.82
CA ILE A 8 8.45 0.28 9.50
C ILE A 8 8.46 -1.24 9.59
N ASN A 9 9.48 -1.82 10.23
CA ASN A 9 9.60 -3.27 10.42
C ASN A 9 8.44 -3.82 11.26
N LYS A 10 8.01 -3.13 12.32
CA LYS A 10 6.82 -3.50 13.10
C LYS A 10 5.54 -3.49 12.24
N GLY A 11 5.37 -2.47 11.40
CA GLY A 11 4.24 -2.38 10.47
C GLY A 11 4.22 -3.51 9.44
N ILE A 12 5.38 -3.90 8.92
CA ILE A 12 5.50 -5.06 8.01
C ILE A 12 5.15 -6.36 8.75
N ILE A 13 5.69 -6.58 9.96
CA ILE A 13 5.51 -7.84 10.69
C ILE A 13 4.07 -8.03 11.22
N GLU A 14 3.39 -6.95 11.63
CA GLU A 14 2.03 -7.05 12.20
C GLU A 14 0.91 -7.02 11.14
N ALA A 15 1.24 -6.86 9.85
CA ALA A 15 0.27 -6.64 8.79
C ALA A 15 -0.76 -7.78 8.63
N ASP A 16 -0.32 -9.05 8.64
CA ASP A 16 -1.19 -10.23 8.45
C ASP A 16 -2.33 -10.32 9.48
N ASP A 17 -2.03 -9.97 10.73
CA ASP A 17 -2.98 -9.92 11.84
C ASP A 17 -3.79 -8.61 11.85
N TYR A 18 -3.15 -7.47 11.61
CA TYR A 18 -3.77 -6.14 11.70
C TYR A 18 -4.73 -5.84 10.55
N LEU A 19 -4.31 -6.13 9.32
CA LEU A 19 -5.10 -5.96 8.09
C LEU A 19 -6.03 -7.15 7.84
N GLY A 20 -5.68 -8.32 8.40
CA GLY A 20 -6.42 -9.56 8.27
C GLY A 20 -6.27 -10.18 6.88
N SER A 21 -5.32 -11.11 6.76
CA SER A 21 -4.97 -11.97 5.59
C SER A 21 -5.92 -11.97 4.37
N ARG A 22 -7.23 -12.18 4.54
CA ARG A 22 -8.22 -12.16 3.44
C ARG A 22 -8.26 -10.86 2.62
N ASN A 23 -7.77 -9.74 3.14
CA ASN A 23 -7.70 -8.47 2.40
C ASN A 23 -6.39 -8.28 1.60
N HIS A 24 -5.43 -9.21 1.68
CA HIS A 24 -4.11 -9.09 1.03
C HIS A 24 -4.15 -9.42 -0.47
N PHE A 25 -5.25 -10.04 -0.91
CA PHE A 25 -5.47 -10.50 -2.27
C PHE A 25 -6.03 -9.40 -3.17
N MET A 26 -5.58 -9.35 -4.43
CA MET A 26 -6.28 -8.63 -5.51
C MET A 26 -6.04 -9.30 -6.87
N ASN A 27 -7.11 -9.77 -7.50
CA ASN A 27 -7.03 -10.23 -8.88
C ASN A 27 -6.89 -9.04 -9.85
N PRO A 28 -5.82 -8.95 -10.66
CA PRO A 28 -5.54 -7.76 -11.48
C PRO A 28 -6.53 -7.55 -12.63
N ASN A 29 -7.18 -8.62 -13.10
CA ASN A 29 -8.09 -8.58 -14.24
C ASN A 29 -9.51 -8.14 -13.83
N THR A 30 -9.95 -8.54 -12.62
CA THR A 30 -11.30 -8.22 -12.10
C THR A 30 -11.30 -7.14 -11.03
N ARG A 31 -10.13 -6.75 -10.51
CA ARG A 31 -9.93 -5.80 -9.40
C ARG A 31 -10.64 -6.20 -8.09
N LYS A 32 -10.84 -7.50 -7.85
CA LYS A 32 -11.54 -8.05 -6.68
C LYS A 32 -10.56 -8.75 -5.72
N GLY A 33 -10.80 -8.61 -4.42
CA GLY A 33 -10.14 -9.39 -3.37
C GLY A 33 -10.73 -10.80 -3.21
N LEU A 34 -10.12 -11.59 -2.32
CA LEU A 34 -10.56 -12.94 -1.99
C LEU A 34 -12.00 -12.93 -1.46
N GLY A 35 -12.90 -13.74 -2.03
CA GLY A 35 -14.26 -13.93 -1.50
C GLY A 35 -15.14 -12.66 -1.41
N GLY A 36 -14.77 -11.57 -2.08
CA GLY A 36 -15.47 -10.28 -1.97
C GLY A 36 -15.00 -9.37 -0.81
N PHE A 37 -13.89 -9.71 -0.15
CA PHE A 37 -13.20 -8.83 0.79
C PHE A 37 -12.56 -7.62 0.07
N ILE A 38 -12.11 -6.63 0.83
CA ILE A 38 -11.49 -5.41 0.28
C ILE A 38 -10.24 -5.83 -0.50
N PRO A 39 -10.08 -5.44 -1.78
CA PRO A 39 -8.87 -5.74 -2.54
C PRO A 39 -7.65 -5.04 -1.93
N SER A 40 -6.49 -5.70 -1.88
CA SER A 40 -5.28 -5.12 -1.29
C SER A 40 -4.89 -3.77 -1.86
N GLY A 41 -5.11 -3.54 -3.16
CA GLY A 41 -4.94 -2.22 -3.77
C GLY A 41 -5.75 -1.12 -3.07
N ASN A 42 -7.02 -1.39 -2.75
CA ASN A 42 -7.88 -0.42 -2.06
C ASN A 42 -7.56 -0.31 -0.56
N LEU A 43 -7.05 -1.37 0.07
CA LEU A 43 -6.63 -1.32 1.47
C LEU A 43 -5.31 -0.56 1.63
N ALA A 44 -4.37 -0.71 0.70
CA ALA A 44 -3.10 0.02 0.69
C ALA A 44 -3.32 1.53 0.59
N GLU A 45 -4.22 2.01 -0.29
CA GLU A 45 -4.61 3.43 -0.34
C GLU A 45 -5.13 3.95 1.00
N GLN A 46 -5.92 3.15 1.73
CA GLN A 46 -6.42 3.53 3.06
C GLN A 46 -5.29 3.60 4.10
N GLN A 47 -4.34 2.65 4.08
CA GLN A 47 -3.20 2.67 5.00
C GLN A 47 -2.22 3.79 4.66
N PHE A 48 -1.99 4.05 3.36
CA PHE A 48 -1.16 5.13 2.85
C PHE A 48 -1.69 6.48 3.30
N ALA A 49 -2.95 6.81 2.97
CA ALA A 49 -3.59 8.06 3.40
C ALA A 49 -3.61 8.22 4.94
N THR A 50 -3.77 7.12 5.69
CA THR A 50 -3.68 7.15 7.16
C THR A 50 -2.25 7.48 7.62
N GLY A 51 -1.24 6.90 6.99
CA GLY A 51 0.17 7.20 7.24
C GLY A 51 0.57 8.64 6.93
N ILE A 52 0.09 9.21 5.82
CA ILE A 52 0.27 10.63 5.48
C ILE A 52 -0.37 11.49 6.58
N ASN A 53 -1.63 11.23 6.94
CA ASN A 53 -2.35 11.96 7.99
C ASN A 53 -1.61 11.95 9.35
N TYR A 54 -1.04 10.81 9.76
CA TYR A 54 -0.22 10.75 10.98
C TYR A 54 1.05 11.61 10.89
N TRP A 55 1.67 11.73 9.71
CA TRP A 55 2.84 12.60 9.52
C TRP A 55 2.47 14.08 9.66
N LEU A 56 1.42 14.53 8.97
CA LEU A 56 0.93 15.92 9.03
C LEU A 56 0.56 16.32 10.47
N ASN A 57 0.00 15.40 11.24
CA ASN A 57 -0.31 15.58 12.66
C ASN A 57 0.90 15.39 13.60
N ASN A 58 2.12 15.51 13.08
CA ASN A 58 3.41 15.41 13.79
C ASN A 58 3.69 14.07 14.50
N ASN A 59 2.93 13.02 14.20
CA ASN A 59 3.16 11.67 14.71
C ASN A 59 3.88 10.80 13.67
N GLN A 60 5.16 11.10 13.46
CA GLN A 60 5.95 10.39 12.44
C GLN A 60 6.21 8.91 12.79
N LYS A 61 6.07 8.50 14.07
CA LYS A 61 6.25 7.08 14.45
C LYS A 61 5.11 6.23 13.91
N GLU A 62 3.87 6.63 14.20
CA GLU A 62 2.70 5.92 13.71
C GLU A 62 2.59 6.04 12.19
N SER A 63 2.92 7.20 11.60
CA SER A 63 3.05 7.35 10.15
C SER A 63 3.93 6.28 9.49
N MET A 64 5.10 6.01 10.07
CA MET A 64 6.06 5.03 9.56
C MET A 64 5.64 3.58 9.82
N TYR A 65 4.80 3.33 10.83
CA TYR A 65 4.12 2.04 11.01
C TYR A 65 3.10 1.79 9.90
N TYR A 66 2.28 2.78 9.55
CA TYR A 66 1.34 2.66 8.42
C TYR A 66 2.05 2.55 7.07
N LEU A 67 3.21 3.20 6.87
CA LEU A 67 4.09 2.92 5.73
C LEU A 67 4.55 1.45 5.71
N GLY A 68 4.87 0.86 6.87
CA GLY A 68 5.15 -0.57 6.98
C GLY A 68 3.99 -1.47 6.51
N LEU A 69 2.75 -1.16 6.93
CA LEU A 69 1.54 -1.87 6.48
C LEU A 69 1.34 -1.76 4.94
N VAL A 70 1.62 -0.60 4.35
CA VAL A 70 1.58 -0.41 2.88
C VAL A 70 2.65 -1.25 2.19
N LEU A 71 3.88 -1.26 2.72
CA LEU A 71 5.00 -2.00 2.13
C LEU A 71 4.78 -3.51 2.16
N HIS A 72 4.11 -4.04 3.19
CA HIS A 72 3.66 -5.44 3.21
C HIS A 72 2.72 -5.75 2.04
N LEU A 73 1.63 -4.98 1.87
CA LEU A 73 0.69 -5.18 0.76
C LEU A 73 1.34 -5.02 -0.63
N ILE A 74 2.33 -4.13 -0.74
CA ILE A 74 3.16 -3.97 -1.96
C ILE A 74 3.99 -5.23 -2.23
N GLN A 75 4.54 -5.87 -1.21
CA GLN A 75 5.33 -7.11 -1.34
C GLN A 75 4.43 -8.32 -1.65
N ASP A 76 3.34 -8.51 -0.91
CA ASP A 76 2.33 -9.55 -1.15
C ASP A 76 1.77 -9.48 -2.58
N SER A 77 1.54 -8.29 -3.10
CA SER A 77 1.03 -8.11 -4.47
C SER A 77 1.94 -8.68 -5.58
N THR A 78 3.22 -8.99 -5.26
CA THR A 78 4.15 -9.70 -6.16
C THR A 78 4.07 -11.22 -6.03
N VAL A 79 3.50 -11.77 -4.96
CA VAL A 79 3.36 -13.21 -4.71
C VAL A 79 2.16 -13.74 -5.52
N PRO A 80 2.33 -14.76 -6.39
CA PRO A 80 1.29 -15.11 -7.37
C PRO A 80 -0.06 -15.56 -6.79
N HIS A 81 -0.06 -16.17 -5.60
CA HIS A 81 -1.29 -16.61 -4.93
C HIS A 81 -2.13 -15.44 -4.39
N HIS A 82 -1.53 -14.28 -4.13
CA HIS A 82 -2.25 -13.05 -3.79
C HIS A 82 -2.92 -12.41 -5.02
N ALA A 83 -2.34 -12.61 -6.21
CA ALA A 83 -2.87 -12.18 -7.51
C ALA A 83 -3.92 -13.14 -8.13
N VAL A 84 -3.95 -14.40 -7.67
CA VAL A 84 -4.99 -15.41 -7.99
C VAL A 84 -5.72 -15.74 -6.70
N PRO A 85 -6.75 -14.98 -6.27
CA PRO A 85 -7.23 -14.99 -4.88
C PRO A 85 -7.61 -16.37 -4.33
N THR A 86 -6.64 -17.04 -3.70
CA THR A 86 -6.73 -18.44 -3.27
C THR A 86 -5.82 -18.72 -2.09
N ILE A 87 -6.31 -19.51 -1.14
CA ILE A 87 -5.54 -20.04 -0.01
C ILE A 87 -5.04 -21.48 -0.27
N LEU A 88 -5.20 -21.97 -1.50
CA LEU A 88 -4.87 -23.33 -1.93
C LEU A 88 -3.71 -23.32 -2.94
N SER A 89 -3.53 -24.39 -3.72
CA SER A 89 -2.53 -24.47 -4.79
C SER A 89 -1.09 -24.24 -4.33
N GLY A 90 -0.71 -24.77 -3.16
CA GLY A 90 0.67 -24.68 -2.65
C GLY A 90 1.07 -23.32 -2.05
N HIS A 91 0.11 -22.43 -1.75
CA HIS A 91 0.35 -21.08 -1.21
C HIS A 91 1.36 -21.08 -0.04
N LEU A 92 1.00 -21.72 1.07
CA LEU A 92 1.83 -21.82 2.27
C LEU A 92 3.15 -22.58 2.04
N GLU A 93 3.21 -23.51 1.08
CA GLU A 93 4.44 -24.22 0.73
C GLU A 93 5.43 -23.28 0.02
N PHE A 94 4.94 -22.49 -0.94
CA PHE A 94 5.74 -21.52 -1.66
C PHE A 94 6.22 -20.38 -0.74
N GLU A 95 5.39 -19.86 0.16
CA GLU A 95 5.78 -18.79 1.08
C GLU A 95 6.84 -19.26 2.09
N ASN A 96 6.70 -20.46 2.67
CA ASN A 96 7.73 -21.06 3.54
C ASN A 96 9.04 -21.35 2.81
N TRP A 97 8.97 -21.79 1.55
CA TRP A 97 10.15 -21.92 0.72
C TRP A 97 10.77 -20.55 0.41
N LEU A 98 9.96 -19.54 0.08
CA LEU A 98 10.41 -18.23 -0.33
C LEU A 98 11.12 -17.51 0.81
N SER A 99 10.54 -17.47 2.02
CA SER A 99 11.18 -16.85 3.20
C SER A 99 12.56 -17.44 3.51
N SER A 100 12.73 -18.75 3.29
CA SER A 100 14.01 -19.46 3.42
C SER A 100 15.03 -19.18 2.29
N ASN A 101 14.62 -18.50 1.22
CA ASN A 101 15.41 -18.31 0.00
C ASN A 101 15.52 -16.85 -0.49
N THR A 102 14.70 -15.90 -0.02
CA THR A 102 14.61 -14.51 -0.52
C THR A 102 15.96 -13.83 -0.71
N TYR A 103 16.89 -13.97 0.25
CA TYR A 103 18.23 -13.36 0.18
C TYR A 103 19.03 -13.73 -1.09
N LYS A 104 18.78 -14.89 -1.70
CA LYS A 104 19.43 -15.32 -2.95
C LYS A 104 18.97 -14.51 -4.17
N TYR A 105 17.84 -13.81 -4.05
CA TYR A 105 17.13 -13.16 -5.15
C TYR A 105 17.03 -11.64 -5.02
N LEU A 106 17.68 -11.05 -4.01
CA LEU A 106 17.82 -9.60 -3.81
C LEU A 106 18.78 -8.98 -4.84
N THR A 107 18.37 -8.88 -6.10
CA THR A 107 19.23 -8.48 -7.23
C THR A 107 18.94 -7.09 -7.79
N ALA A 108 17.84 -6.42 -7.39
CA ALA A 108 17.49 -5.08 -7.87
C ALA A 108 18.61 -4.05 -7.64
N LYS A 109 18.68 -3.04 -8.52
CA LYS A 109 19.68 -1.95 -8.49
C LYS A 109 19.09 -0.54 -8.48
N THR A 110 17.79 -0.42 -8.71
CA THR A 110 16.98 0.82 -8.71
C THR A 110 15.61 0.50 -8.13
N GLY A 111 14.81 1.51 -7.80
CA GLY A 111 13.35 1.35 -7.70
C GLY A 111 12.66 1.22 -9.06
N ASP A 112 11.36 0.94 -9.04
CA ASP A 112 10.40 1.41 -10.03
C ASP A 112 9.77 2.68 -9.45
N TYR A 113 9.80 3.79 -10.19
CA TYR A 113 9.27 5.10 -9.78
C TYR A 113 8.20 5.61 -10.75
N THR A 114 7.50 4.68 -11.44
CA THR A 114 6.65 4.99 -12.60
C THR A 114 5.15 4.76 -12.32
N LYS A 115 4.69 4.97 -11.08
CA LYS A 115 3.27 4.89 -10.67
C LYS A 115 2.94 6.07 -9.76
N GLU A 116 1.74 6.61 -9.91
CA GLU A 116 1.30 7.82 -9.19
C GLU A 116 0.51 7.47 -7.91
N THR A 117 0.18 6.18 -7.71
CA THR A 117 -0.58 5.67 -6.55
C THR A 117 -0.07 4.30 -6.10
N VAL A 118 -0.33 3.90 -4.84
CA VAL A 118 0.03 2.54 -4.37
C VAL A 118 -0.90 1.47 -4.92
N TYR A 119 -2.15 1.83 -5.26
CA TYR A 119 -3.06 1.02 -6.04
C TYR A 119 -2.46 0.61 -7.39
N GLU A 120 -1.77 1.52 -8.08
CA GLU A 120 -1.11 1.25 -9.35
C GLU A 120 0.14 0.37 -9.22
N TYR A 121 0.94 0.54 -8.16
CA TYR A 121 2.02 -0.41 -7.85
C TYR A 121 1.47 -1.82 -7.62
N ILE A 122 0.46 -1.99 -6.76
CA ILE A 122 -0.18 -3.30 -6.50
C ILE A 122 -0.80 -3.87 -7.79
N LEU A 123 -1.51 -3.07 -8.58
CA LEU A 123 -2.10 -3.51 -9.86
C LEU A 123 -1.03 -3.90 -10.89
N SER A 124 0.13 -3.23 -10.91
CA SER A 124 1.28 -3.58 -11.75
C SER A 124 1.92 -4.90 -11.30
N ASN A 125 2.12 -5.05 -9.99
CA ASN A 125 2.71 -6.23 -9.38
C ASN A 125 1.84 -7.45 -9.57
N SER A 126 0.54 -7.37 -9.28
CA SER A 126 -0.36 -8.51 -9.40
C SER A 126 -0.52 -8.99 -10.85
N LYS A 127 -0.39 -8.11 -11.86
CA LYS A 127 -0.31 -8.54 -13.28
C LYS A 127 0.93 -9.39 -13.56
N GLN A 128 2.08 -8.98 -13.05
CA GLN A 128 3.34 -9.72 -13.22
C GLN A 128 3.33 -11.03 -12.43
N ALA A 129 2.87 -11.00 -11.18
CA ALA A 129 2.68 -12.17 -10.32
C ALA A 129 1.75 -13.22 -10.95
N LEU A 130 0.60 -12.79 -11.47
CA LEU A 130 -0.35 -13.65 -12.20
C LEU A 130 0.31 -14.38 -13.38
N SER A 131 1.23 -13.73 -14.10
CA SER A 131 1.90 -14.32 -15.27
C SER A 131 2.84 -15.50 -14.92
N VAL A 132 3.24 -15.64 -13.65
CA VAL A 132 4.13 -16.71 -13.17
C VAL A 132 3.46 -17.68 -12.18
N PHE A 133 2.13 -17.58 -11.96
CA PHE A 133 1.39 -18.43 -11.02
C PHE A 133 1.54 -19.94 -11.26
N SER A 134 1.63 -20.38 -12.53
CA SER A 134 1.83 -21.80 -12.87
C SER A 134 3.18 -22.37 -12.42
N LEU A 135 4.15 -21.52 -12.06
CA LEU A 135 5.43 -21.93 -11.48
C LEU A 135 5.34 -22.21 -9.97
N VAL A 136 4.22 -21.89 -9.33
CA VAL A 136 4.05 -22.03 -7.87
C VAL A 136 2.76 -22.76 -7.45
N SER A 137 1.92 -23.14 -8.42
CA SER A 137 0.58 -23.70 -8.17
C SER A 137 0.56 -25.21 -7.82
N GLY A 138 1.70 -25.83 -7.50
CA GLY A 138 1.81 -27.25 -7.11
C GLY A 138 1.61 -28.27 -8.25
N GLY A 139 1.81 -27.87 -9.51
CA GLY A 139 1.66 -28.73 -10.69
C GLY A 139 2.98 -29.18 -11.31
N GLU A 140 2.91 -29.86 -12.46
CA GLU A 140 4.06 -30.32 -13.27
C GLU A 140 5.09 -29.22 -13.58
N PHE A 141 4.63 -27.97 -13.74
CA PHE A 141 5.47 -26.82 -14.09
C PHE A 141 6.06 -26.06 -12.89
N THR A 142 5.94 -26.61 -11.67
CA THR A 142 6.42 -25.96 -10.44
C THR A 142 7.92 -25.68 -10.50
N ASN A 143 8.30 -24.41 -10.34
CA ASN A 143 9.67 -23.92 -10.40
C ASN A 143 9.82 -22.64 -9.56
N TYR A 144 9.95 -22.83 -8.25
CA TYR A 144 10.03 -21.75 -7.27
C TYR A 144 11.22 -20.80 -7.52
N ASP A 145 12.38 -21.32 -7.93
CA ASP A 145 13.56 -20.52 -8.30
C ASP A 145 13.30 -19.57 -9.47
N ARG A 146 12.55 -20.01 -10.49
CA ARG A 146 12.17 -19.15 -11.62
C ARG A 146 11.13 -18.11 -11.19
N CYS A 147 10.21 -18.44 -10.29
CA CYS A 147 9.28 -17.46 -9.73
C CYS A 147 10.02 -16.37 -8.95
N ALA A 148 10.86 -16.76 -7.98
CA ALA A 148 11.57 -15.83 -7.10
C ALA A 148 12.49 -14.86 -7.85
N LYS A 149 13.14 -15.32 -8.94
CA LYS A 149 13.95 -14.46 -9.84
C LYS A 149 13.16 -13.32 -10.51
N ASN A 150 11.84 -13.42 -10.60
CA ASN A 150 10.97 -12.37 -11.13
C ASN A 150 10.36 -11.54 -10.00
N ILE A 151 9.82 -12.19 -8.95
CA ILE A 151 9.00 -11.48 -7.94
C ILE A 151 9.83 -10.74 -6.88
N VAL A 152 10.99 -11.26 -6.47
CA VAL A 152 11.80 -10.63 -5.40
C VAL A 152 12.42 -9.30 -5.87
N PRO A 153 13.02 -9.18 -7.07
CA PRO A 153 13.51 -7.89 -7.55
C PRO A 153 12.38 -6.87 -7.76
N LEU A 154 11.19 -7.32 -8.19
CA LEU A 154 10.01 -6.48 -8.34
C LEU A 154 9.50 -5.94 -6.99
N ALA A 155 9.51 -6.78 -5.95
CA ALA A 155 9.16 -6.40 -4.59
C ALA A 155 10.14 -5.34 -4.03
N GLN A 156 11.44 -5.49 -4.29
CA GLN A 156 12.43 -4.45 -3.97
C GLN A 156 12.15 -3.15 -4.74
N GLN A 157 11.90 -3.24 -6.05
CA GLN A 157 11.70 -2.10 -6.94
C GLN A 157 10.48 -1.25 -6.54
N THR A 158 9.33 -1.91 -6.33
CA THR A 158 8.07 -1.21 -6.00
C THR A 158 7.97 -0.81 -4.53
N SER A 159 8.68 -1.48 -3.61
CA SER A 159 8.86 -0.98 -2.25
C SER A 159 9.61 0.35 -2.26
N ALA A 160 10.70 0.47 -3.03
CA ALA A 160 11.45 1.72 -3.15
C ALA A 160 10.62 2.84 -3.81
N GLY A 161 9.81 2.51 -4.83
CA GLY A 161 8.85 3.43 -5.43
C GLY A 161 7.79 3.94 -4.45
N SER A 162 7.21 3.03 -3.66
CA SER A 162 6.18 3.36 -2.67
C SER A 162 6.73 4.20 -1.52
N VAL A 163 7.98 3.98 -1.10
CA VAL A 163 8.67 4.84 -0.12
C VAL A 163 8.88 6.24 -0.68
N GLN A 164 9.32 6.38 -1.94
CA GLN A 164 9.50 7.69 -2.56
C GLN A 164 8.17 8.45 -2.66
N LEU A 165 7.15 7.82 -3.23
CA LEU A 165 5.80 8.38 -3.39
C LEU A 165 5.20 8.85 -2.06
N PHE A 166 5.42 8.10 -0.97
CA PHE A 166 4.95 8.47 0.38
C PHE A 166 5.61 9.76 0.90
N PHE A 167 6.91 9.96 0.64
CA PHE A 167 7.60 11.19 1.05
C PHE A 167 7.31 12.37 0.12
N GLU A 168 7.19 12.15 -1.20
CA GLU A 168 6.75 13.18 -2.16
C GLU A 168 5.35 13.70 -1.80
N THR A 169 4.40 12.79 -1.50
CA THR A 169 3.05 13.19 -1.03
C THR A 169 3.10 13.96 0.27
N ILE A 170 3.97 13.58 1.22
CA ILE A 170 4.19 14.33 2.47
C ILE A 170 4.71 15.74 2.22
N GLU A 171 5.62 15.92 1.26
CA GLU A 171 6.21 17.22 0.93
C GLU A 171 5.22 18.13 0.19
N ASP A 172 4.44 17.59 -0.75
CA ASP A 172 3.37 18.32 -1.44
C ASP A 172 2.17 18.67 -0.52
N GLU A 173 1.87 17.85 0.48
CA GLU A 173 0.83 18.13 1.49
C GLU A 173 1.31 19.00 2.68
N GLN A 174 2.60 19.39 2.75
CA GLN A 174 3.03 20.34 3.78
C GLN A 174 2.39 21.73 3.56
N PRO A 175 1.83 22.37 4.59
CA PRO A 175 1.50 23.79 4.52
C PRO A 175 2.76 24.61 4.21
N ILE A 176 2.70 25.49 3.21
CA ILE A 176 3.82 26.38 2.86
C ILE A 176 4.19 27.20 4.10
N VAL A 177 5.34 26.88 4.70
CA VAL A 177 5.89 27.62 5.84
C VAL A 177 6.42 28.94 5.32
N MET A 178 5.54 29.94 5.26
CA MET A 178 5.90 31.34 5.05
C MET A 178 7.04 31.72 6.00
N PRO A 179 8.22 32.14 5.50
CA PRO A 179 9.34 32.48 6.37
C PRO A 179 8.96 33.61 7.34
N ASN A 180 9.36 33.49 8.61
CA ASN A 180 9.10 34.47 9.67
C ASN A 180 9.93 35.77 9.54
N THR A 181 10.04 36.30 8.32
CA THR A 181 10.59 37.62 7.99
C THR A 181 9.95 38.17 6.72
N LEU A 182 8.79 38.82 6.84
CA LEU A 182 8.46 40.04 6.10
C LEU A 182 7.30 40.77 6.80
N ASP A 183 7.63 41.78 7.59
CA ASP A 183 6.66 42.75 8.09
C ASP A 183 6.30 43.72 6.95
N PHE A 184 5.17 43.46 6.30
CA PHE A 184 4.50 44.42 5.43
C PHE A 184 3.01 44.46 5.77
N GLY A 185 2.64 45.46 6.57
CA GLY A 185 1.25 45.67 6.99
C GLY A 185 0.31 45.99 5.82
N ILE A 186 -0.83 45.28 5.80
CA ILE A 186 -2.10 45.64 5.15
C ILE A 186 -2.04 45.92 3.64
N ILE A 187 -2.38 44.91 2.83
CA ILE A 187 -3.37 44.97 1.73
C ILE A 187 -3.55 43.55 1.14
N GLY A 188 -4.74 43.25 0.60
CA GLY A 188 -4.86 42.24 -0.48
C GLY A 188 -5.32 40.84 -0.08
N LEU A 189 -6.60 40.72 0.29
CA LEU A 189 -7.35 39.45 0.28
C LEU A 189 -7.16 38.72 -1.06
N PHE A 190 -6.51 37.56 -1.07
CA PHE A 190 -6.49 36.64 -2.22
C PHE A 190 -7.27 35.36 -1.92
N VAL A 191 -8.00 34.89 -2.94
CA VAL A 191 -9.14 33.97 -2.79
C VAL A 191 -8.69 32.51 -2.67
N VAL A 192 -9.17 31.82 -1.63
CA VAL A 192 -9.14 30.36 -1.54
C VAL A 192 -10.35 29.77 -2.28
N ALA A 193 -10.13 29.42 -3.54
CA ALA A 193 -10.95 28.53 -4.38
C ALA A 193 -9.99 28.01 -5.49
N ILE A 194 -10.02 26.77 -5.95
CA ILE A 194 -11.14 25.88 -6.34
C ILE A 194 -10.72 24.42 -6.00
N GLY A 195 -11.60 23.49 -5.62
CA GLY A 195 -13.06 23.59 -5.46
C GLY A 195 -13.71 22.30 -4.92
N ILE A 196 -15.01 22.38 -4.61
CA ILE A 196 -15.83 21.31 -4.04
C ILE A 196 -16.75 20.71 -5.11
N VAL A 197 -16.95 19.39 -5.13
CA VAL A 197 -18.15 18.63 -5.61
C VAL A 197 -17.83 17.13 -5.51
N VAL A 198 -18.70 16.17 -5.15
CA VAL A 198 -19.98 16.08 -4.40
C VAL A 198 -20.22 14.55 -4.16
N LEU A 199 -20.99 13.98 -3.23
CA LEU A 199 -22.23 14.36 -2.54
C LEU A 199 -22.24 13.82 -1.07
N ILE A 200 -23.42 13.80 -0.47
CA ILE A 200 -23.76 13.37 0.91
C ILE A 200 -24.69 12.13 0.82
N ILE A 201 -24.68 11.27 1.87
CA ILE A 201 -25.82 10.79 2.70
C ILE A 201 -25.28 9.62 3.56
N GLY A 202 -25.47 9.54 4.88
CA GLY A 202 -26.07 10.50 5.82
C GLY A 202 -26.38 9.81 7.16
N LYS A 203 -26.27 10.52 8.30
CA LYS A 203 -26.62 9.96 9.62
C LYS A 203 -26.95 11.06 10.64
N SER A 204 -28.21 11.14 11.07
CA SER A 204 -28.64 12.08 12.12
C SER A 204 -29.80 11.49 12.93
N ASN A 205 -29.50 10.97 14.12
CA ASN A 205 -30.51 10.55 15.09
C ASN A 205 -30.96 11.76 15.93
N THR A 206 -32.22 12.18 15.80
CA THR A 206 -32.87 13.07 16.76
C THR A 206 -34.29 12.60 17.06
N ASN A 207 -34.48 11.96 18.21
CA ASN A 207 -35.82 11.61 18.70
C ASN A 207 -36.54 12.87 19.21
N ARG A 208 -37.74 13.14 18.70
CA ARG A 208 -38.86 13.65 19.51
C ARG A 208 -40.19 13.41 18.80
N SER A 209 -41.11 12.76 19.50
CA SER A 209 -42.51 12.63 19.10
C SER A 209 -43.33 13.84 19.56
N ILE A 210 -44.38 14.19 18.82
CA ILE A 210 -45.71 14.58 19.33
C ILE A 210 -46.73 14.61 18.17
N TYR A 211 -47.96 14.19 18.48
CA TYR A 211 -49.17 14.16 17.63
C TYR A 211 -49.16 13.17 16.44
N GLY A 212 -50.18 12.29 16.42
CA GLY A 212 -50.34 11.15 15.53
C GLY A 212 -50.95 9.98 16.28
#